data_AF-K2JQL8-F1
#
_entry.id   AF-K2JQL8-F1
#
_cell.length_a   1.000
_cell.length_b   1.000
_cell.length_c   1.000
_cell.angle_alpha   90.00
_cell.angle_beta   90.00
_cell.angle_gamma   90.00
#
_symmetry.space_group_name_H-M   'P 1'
#
loop_
_entity.id
_entity.type
_entity.pdbx_description
1 polymer ?
#
loop_
_entity_poly.entity_id
_entity_poly.type
_entity_poly.pdbx_seq_one_letter_code
_entity_poly.pdbx_strand_id
1 'polypeptide(L)'
;MRIQSQPSDPKIVQYFAKEFARFLNRVQGAGNDMLGSFLVEQEWDRYAEDANDLVRSLEIAGFMVTPRELTDQMIAQADQQPGANKLMGQRGAALYINAVMGAMANAWIQSRDTDLLVNIISMALARASAPTGRKDMVDSSYRRFAKTAVEIITDLERTGYHIMPDEATPFMVSAGVAETAERNTTGSARTIGADPEYVKKLYHNVVNARPDDCRPRPKK
;
A
#
# COMPACT_ATOMS: atom_id res chain seq x y z
N MET A 1 23.05 5.96 26.86
CA MET A 1 21.65 5.54 26.69
C MET A 1 21.60 4.51 25.57
N ARG A 2 21.28 3.25 25.87
CA ARG A 2 21.04 2.24 24.82
C ARG A 2 19.61 2.44 24.34
N ILE A 3 19.44 3.03 23.16
CA ILE A 3 18.21 2.92 22.39
C ILE A 3 18.18 1.45 21.93
N GLN A 4 17.47 0.60 22.67
CA GLN A 4 17.03 -0.66 22.11
C GLN A 4 15.98 -0.31 21.07
N SER A 5 16.40 -0.10 19.83
CA SER A 5 15.54 -0.26 18.68
C SER A 5 15.19 -1.75 18.61
N GLN A 6 14.14 -2.16 19.32
CA GLN A 6 13.39 -3.33 18.91
C GLN A 6 13.08 -3.16 17.41
N PRO A 7 13.14 -4.23 16.59
CA PRO A 7 12.63 -4.14 15.24
C PRO A 7 11.17 -3.72 15.36
N SER A 8 10.85 -2.49 14.97
CA SER A 8 9.46 -2.05 14.88
C SER A 8 8.79 -3.02 13.93
N ASP A 9 7.84 -3.81 14.43
CA ASP A 9 7.03 -4.69 13.60
C ASP A 9 6.56 -3.91 12.37
N PRO A 10 6.74 -4.43 11.14
CA PRO A 10 6.15 -3.80 9.97
C PRO A 10 4.64 -3.73 10.18
N LYS A 11 4.14 -2.49 10.35
CA LYS A 11 2.73 -2.20 10.62
C LYS A 11 1.82 -2.86 9.59
N ILE A 12 2.27 -2.99 8.34
CA ILE A 12 1.44 -3.59 7.29
C ILE A 12 1.28 -5.10 7.43
N VAL A 13 2.36 -5.81 7.76
CA VAL A 13 2.31 -7.27 7.98
C VAL A 13 1.46 -7.55 9.22
N GLN A 14 1.65 -6.77 10.28
CA GLN A 14 0.83 -6.86 11.47
C GLN A 14 -0.64 -6.54 11.17
N TYR A 15 -0.91 -5.52 10.35
CA TYR A 15 -2.26 -5.17 9.93
C TYR A 15 -2.95 -6.36 9.24
N PHE A 16 -2.34 -6.93 8.20
CA PHE A 16 -2.92 -8.07 7.50
C PHE A 16 -3.06 -9.30 8.39
N ALA A 17 -2.09 -9.56 9.27
CA ALA A 17 -2.17 -10.66 10.23
C ALA A 17 -3.32 -10.48 11.22
N LYS A 18 -3.58 -9.25 11.68
CA LYS A 18 -4.75 -8.92 12.52
C LYS A 18 -6.05 -9.10 11.74
N GLU A 19 -6.11 -8.70 10.47
CA GLU A 19 -7.28 -8.94 9.62
C GLU A 19 -7.55 -10.43 9.38
N PHE A 20 -6.51 -11.23 9.17
CA PHE A 20 -6.63 -12.68 9.03
C PHE A 20 -7.15 -13.31 10.33
N ALA A 21 -6.60 -12.91 11.48
CA ALA A 21 -7.08 -13.36 12.78
C ALA A 21 -8.54 -12.96 13.03
N ARG A 22 -8.94 -11.73 12.70
CA ARG A 22 -10.34 -11.26 12.82
C ARG A 22 -11.27 -12.11 11.98
N PHE A 23 -10.92 -12.36 10.73
CA PHE A 23 -11.74 -13.16 9.83
C PHE A 23 -11.89 -14.59 10.35
N LEU A 24 -10.79 -15.26 10.68
CA LEU A 24 -10.80 -16.66 11.09
C LEU A 24 -11.51 -16.85 12.44
N ASN A 25 -11.37 -15.91 13.37
CA ASN A 25 -12.09 -15.95 14.64
C ASN A 25 -13.60 -15.69 14.47
N ARG A 26 -14.03 -14.86 13.52
CA ARG A 26 -15.46 -14.70 13.16
C ARG A 26 -16.04 -15.95 12.53
N VAL A 27 -15.28 -16.65 11.68
CA VAL A 27 -15.72 -17.89 11.02
C VAL A 27 -15.78 -19.06 12.02
N GLN A 28 -14.88 -19.11 12.99
CA GLN A 28 -14.83 -20.18 14.00
C GLN A 28 -15.73 -19.93 15.21
N GLY A 29 -16.06 -18.67 15.52
CA GLY A 29 -16.87 -18.29 16.68
C GLY A 29 -18.06 -17.42 16.30
N ALA A 30 -19.21 -18.04 16.05
CA ALA A 30 -20.48 -17.36 15.76
C ALA A 30 -21.11 -16.65 16.98
N GLY A 31 -20.34 -16.11 17.93
CA GLY A 31 -20.93 -15.53 19.15
C GLY A 31 -20.02 -14.84 20.18
N ASN A 32 -18.97 -14.10 19.80
CA ASN A 32 -18.15 -13.37 20.80
C ASN A 32 -17.92 -11.89 20.45
N ASP A 33 -18.69 -11.01 21.07
CA ASP A 33 -18.75 -9.56 20.80
C ASP A 33 -17.76 -8.69 21.63
N MET A 34 -16.91 -9.27 22.48
CA MET A 34 -15.86 -8.51 23.21
C MET A 34 -14.58 -9.29 23.51
N LEU A 35 -14.68 -10.60 23.77
CA LEU A 35 -13.50 -11.45 23.99
C LEU A 35 -12.79 -11.81 22.67
N GLY A 36 -13.50 -11.76 21.54
CA GLY A 36 -12.93 -12.03 20.22
C GLY A 36 -11.89 -11.00 19.78
N SER A 37 -12.07 -9.72 20.09
CA SER A 37 -11.11 -8.66 19.78
C SER A 37 -9.83 -8.74 20.62
N PHE A 38 -9.96 -9.18 21.88
CA PHE A 38 -8.81 -9.44 22.76
C PHE A 38 -8.00 -10.67 22.30
N LEU A 39 -8.67 -11.73 21.86
CA LEU A 39 -8.01 -12.92 21.30
C LEU A 39 -7.29 -12.62 19.97
N VAL A 40 -7.86 -11.76 19.11
CA VAL A 40 -7.19 -11.30 17.87
C VAL A 40 -5.84 -10.62 18.16
N GLU A 41 -5.76 -9.81 19.21
CA GLU A 41 -4.49 -9.16 19.61
C GLU A 41 -3.44 -10.16 20.12
N GLN A 42 -3.86 -11.33 20.60
CA GLN A 42 -2.95 -12.39 21.08
C GLN A 42 -2.61 -13.44 20.00
N GLU A 43 -3.43 -13.58 18.96
CA GLU A 43 -3.30 -14.69 17.99
C GLU A 43 -2.79 -14.26 16.61
N TRP A 44 -2.70 -12.97 16.31
CA TRP A 44 -2.24 -12.49 14.99
C TRP A 44 -0.82 -12.96 14.64
N ASP A 45 0.04 -13.18 15.65
CA ASP A 45 1.41 -13.69 15.45
C ASP A 45 1.44 -14.99 14.65
N ARG A 46 0.40 -15.84 14.79
CA ARG A 46 0.28 -17.11 14.04
C ARG A 46 0.10 -16.89 12.53
N TYR A 47 -0.42 -15.73 12.13
CA TYR A 47 -0.70 -15.36 10.74
C TYR A 47 0.36 -14.42 10.16
N ALA A 48 1.40 -14.08 10.92
CA ALA A 48 2.44 -13.15 10.47
C ALA A 48 3.18 -13.66 9.21
N GLU A 49 3.40 -14.97 9.08
CA GLU A 49 4.01 -15.58 7.89
C GLU A 49 3.09 -15.43 6.66
N ASP A 50 1.81 -15.78 6.80
CA ASP A 50 0.84 -15.70 5.69
C ASP A 50 0.60 -14.24 5.26
N ALA A 51 0.56 -13.32 6.22
CA ALA A 51 0.47 -11.88 5.97
C ALA A 51 1.72 -11.34 5.26
N ASN A 52 2.91 -11.82 5.65
CA ASN A 52 4.14 -11.45 4.98
C ASN A 52 4.20 -11.95 3.54
N ASP A 53 3.73 -13.18 3.29
CA ASP A 53 3.64 -13.74 1.95
C ASP A 53 2.54 -13.08 1.10
N LEU A 54 1.47 -12.53 1.72
CA LEU A 54 0.53 -11.65 1.02
C LEU A 54 1.25 -10.39 0.51
N VAL A 55 2.00 -9.69 1.36
CA VAL A 55 2.73 -8.48 0.93
C VAL A 55 3.72 -8.81 -0.20
N ARG A 56 4.43 -9.95 -0.13
CA ARG A 56 5.28 -10.41 -1.24
C ARG A 56 4.49 -10.73 -2.51
N SER A 57 3.32 -11.34 -2.39
CA SER A 57 2.47 -11.67 -3.53
C SER A 57 1.99 -10.40 -4.25
N LEU A 58 1.72 -9.33 -3.49
CA LEU A 58 1.44 -8.01 -4.04
C LEU A 58 2.66 -7.47 -4.80
N GLU A 59 3.85 -7.49 -4.21
CA GLU A 59 5.08 -7.00 -4.86
C GLU A 59 5.41 -7.78 -6.15
N ILE A 60 5.25 -9.11 -6.15
CA ILE A 60 5.45 -9.96 -7.33
C ILE A 60 4.44 -9.63 -8.44
N ALA A 61 3.22 -9.26 -8.06
CA ALA A 61 2.16 -8.88 -9.00
C ALA A 61 2.27 -7.42 -9.48
N GLY A 62 3.34 -6.70 -9.12
CA GLY A 62 3.53 -5.29 -9.51
C GLY A 62 2.75 -4.31 -8.63
N PHE A 63 2.46 -4.67 -7.38
CA PHE A 63 1.77 -3.81 -6.42
C PHE A 63 2.61 -3.52 -5.19
N MET A 64 2.51 -2.28 -4.70
CA MET A 64 3.22 -1.77 -3.54
C MET A 64 2.22 -1.20 -2.55
N VAL A 65 2.36 -1.55 -1.28
CA VAL A 65 1.60 -0.88 -0.21
C VAL A 65 2.32 0.41 0.15
N THR A 66 1.62 1.53 0.12
CA THR A 66 2.19 2.86 0.42
C THR A 66 1.30 3.61 1.40
N PRO A 67 1.86 4.42 2.32
CA PRO A 67 1.04 5.30 3.13
C PRO A 67 0.36 6.37 2.26
N ARG A 68 -0.86 6.75 2.62
CA ARG A 68 -1.63 7.81 1.96
C ARG A 68 -0.99 9.17 2.21
N GLU A 69 -0.55 9.41 3.43
CA GLU A 69 0.24 10.59 3.78
C GLU A 69 1.71 10.28 3.55
N LEU A 70 2.35 11.06 2.68
CA LEU A 70 3.75 10.86 2.35
C LEU A 70 4.64 11.24 3.52
N THR A 71 5.63 10.41 3.81
CA THR A 71 6.63 10.72 4.83
C THR A 71 7.65 11.73 4.32
N ASP A 72 8.35 12.41 5.22
CA ASP A 72 9.43 13.33 4.85
C ASP A 72 10.51 12.66 4.00
N GLN A 73 10.79 11.37 4.26
CA GLN A 73 11.75 10.59 3.47
C GLN A 73 11.25 10.37 2.04
N MET A 74 9.96 10.06 1.87
CA MET A 74 9.35 9.88 0.55
C MET A 74 9.38 11.18 -0.24
N ILE A 75 9.06 12.30 0.41
CA ILE A 75 9.12 13.64 -0.19
C ILE A 75 10.56 14.00 -0.58
N ALA A 76 11.52 13.79 0.32
CA ALA A 76 12.92 14.11 0.08
C ALA A 76 13.53 13.29 -1.06
N GLN A 77 13.14 12.02 -1.22
CA GLN A 77 13.58 11.17 -2.32
C GLN A 77 12.95 11.57 -3.67
N ALA A 78 11.70 12.04 -3.65
CA ALA A 78 11.06 12.58 -4.83
C ALA A 78 11.73 13.89 -5.28
N ASP A 79 12.10 14.75 -4.33
CA ASP A 79 12.73 16.06 -4.57
C ASP A 79 14.20 15.96 -5.04
N GLN A 80 14.85 14.81 -4.90
CA GLN A 80 16.21 14.59 -5.39
C GLN A 80 16.33 14.56 -6.93
N GLN A 81 15.21 14.67 -7.66
CA GLN A 81 15.25 14.63 -9.12
C GLN A 81 15.92 15.85 -9.75
N PRO A 82 16.75 15.64 -10.79
CA PRO A 82 17.26 16.73 -11.61
C PRO A 82 16.10 17.55 -12.18
N GLY A 83 15.99 18.82 -11.78
CA GLY A 83 14.89 19.71 -12.15
C GLY A 83 13.97 20.12 -10.99
N ALA A 84 13.86 19.30 -9.95
CA ALA A 84 13.06 19.59 -8.75
C ALA A 84 13.77 20.60 -7.81
N ASN A 85 15.07 20.35 -7.58
CA ASN A 85 15.97 21.08 -6.66
C ASN A 85 16.17 22.59 -6.90
N LYS A 86 15.53 23.19 -7.92
CA LYS A 86 15.74 24.62 -8.27
C LYS A 86 14.46 25.44 -8.39
N LEU A 87 13.27 24.84 -8.28
CA LEU A 87 12.03 25.50 -8.69
C LEU A 87 11.14 25.95 -7.51
N MET A 88 11.18 25.23 -6.39
CA MET A 88 10.31 25.44 -5.23
C MET A 88 11.15 25.12 -3.98
N GLY A 89 11.37 26.04 -3.04
CA GLY A 89 12.05 25.69 -1.78
C GLY A 89 11.39 24.50 -1.06
N GLN A 90 12.04 23.85 -0.09
CA GLN A 90 11.60 22.58 0.55
C GLN A 90 10.08 22.48 0.85
N ARG A 91 9.48 23.57 1.38
CA ARG A 91 8.05 23.61 1.68
C ARG A 91 7.15 23.59 0.43
N GLY A 92 7.57 24.23 -0.66
CA GLY A 92 6.88 24.22 -1.93
C GLY A 92 6.98 22.87 -2.65
N ALA A 93 8.14 22.22 -2.58
CA ALA A 93 8.34 20.87 -3.10
C ALA A 93 7.40 19.87 -2.41
N ALA A 94 7.32 19.90 -1.08
CA ALA A 94 6.41 19.04 -0.30
C ALA A 94 4.94 19.23 -0.71
N LEU A 95 4.47 20.48 -0.84
CA LEU A 95 3.09 20.76 -1.26
C LEU A 95 2.79 20.27 -2.67
N TYR A 96 3.75 20.42 -3.59
CA TYR A 96 3.63 19.94 -4.96
C TYR A 96 3.59 18.40 -5.01
N ILE A 97 4.54 17.72 -4.37
CA ILE A 97 4.65 16.25 -4.39
C ILE A 97 3.38 15.62 -3.80
N ASN A 98 2.89 16.13 -2.66
CA ASN A 98 1.66 15.62 -2.05
C ASN A 98 0.44 15.77 -2.96
N ALA A 99 0.32 16.90 -3.66
CA ALA A 99 -0.77 17.14 -4.58
C ALA A 99 -0.76 16.19 -5.77
N VAL A 100 0.40 16.10 -6.44
CA VAL A 100 0.58 15.23 -7.62
C VAL A 100 0.34 13.78 -7.24
N MET A 101 0.95 13.30 -6.14
CA MET A 101 0.76 11.93 -5.68
C MET A 101 -0.70 11.65 -5.27
N GLY A 102 -1.39 12.61 -4.66
CA GLY A 102 -2.81 12.50 -4.34
C GLY A 102 -3.69 12.36 -5.59
N ALA A 103 -3.44 13.17 -6.62
CA ALA A 103 -4.15 13.07 -7.91
C ALA A 103 -3.88 11.72 -8.60
N MET A 104 -2.62 11.27 -8.61
CA MET A 104 -2.23 9.97 -9.15
C MET A 104 -2.91 8.81 -8.40
N ALA A 105 -2.92 8.84 -7.07
CA ALA A 105 -3.56 7.83 -6.24
C ALA A 105 -5.08 7.76 -6.48
N ASN A 106 -5.74 8.91 -6.56
CA ASN A 106 -7.17 8.96 -6.87
C ASN A 106 -7.49 8.37 -8.24
N ALA A 107 -6.69 8.73 -9.27
CA ALA A 107 -6.86 8.18 -10.62
C ALA A 107 -6.67 6.66 -10.65
N TRP A 108 -5.68 6.15 -9.91
CA TRP A 108 -5.48 4.71 -9.76
C TRP A 108 -6.68 4.03 -9.11
N ILE A 109 -7.14 4.52 -7.96
CA ILE A 109 -8.26 3.92 -7.22
C ILE A 109 -9.53 3.85 -8.08
N GLN A 110 -9.77 4.85 -8.93
CA GLN A 110 -10.92 4.91 -9.83
C GLN A 110 -10.80 3.99 -11.06
N SER A 111 -9.58 3.66 -11.48
CA SER A 111 -9.34 2.93 -12.74
C SER A 111 -8.81 1.50 -12.55
N ARG A 112 -8.35 1.14 -11.34
CA ARG A 112 -7.77 -0.17 -11.08
C ARG A 112 -8.79 -1.28 -11.26
N ASP A 113 -8.33 -2.37 -11.86
CA ASP A 113 -9.05 -3.64 -11.79
C ASP A 113 -8.90 -4.21 -10.38
N THR A 114 -10.00 -4.26 -9.64
CA THR A 114 -10.01 -4.79 -8.28
C THR A 114 -9.95 -6.30 -8.23
N ASP A 115 -10.26 -7.01 -9.32
CA ASP A 115 -10.37 -8.47 -9.32
C ASP A 115 -9.02 -9.13 -9.01
N LEU A 116 -7.93 -8.62 -9.58
CA LEU A 116 -6.60 -9.15 -9.30
C LEU A 116 -6.21 -8.99 -7.83
N LEU A 117 -6.44 -7.81 -7.24
CA LEU A 117 -6.17 -7.55 -5.83
C LEU A 117 -7.03 -8.45 -4.92
N VAL A 118 -8.32 -8.56 -5.24
CA VAL A 118 -9.26 -9.42 -4.53
C VAL A 118 -8.83 -10.89 -4.63
N ASN A 119 -8.39 -11.36 -5.80
CA ASN A 119 -7.90 -12.71 -6.00
C ASN A 119 -6.65 -13.00 -5.16
N ILE A 120 -5.66 -12.10 -5.16
CA ILE A 120 -4.42 -12.23 -4.37
C ILE A 120 -4.74 -12.34 -2.87
N ILE A 121 -5.57 -11.43 -2.34
CA ILE A 121 -5.94 -11.43 -0.92
C ILE A 121 -6.81 -12.64 -0.57
N SER A 122 -7.74 -13.02 -1.45
CA SER A 122 -8.59 -14.20 -1.25
C SER A 122 -7.78 -15.49 -1.22
N MET A 123 -6.76 -15.62 -2.07
CA MET A 123 -5.82 -16.75 -2.04
C MET A 123 -4.99 -16.76 -0.75
N ALA A 124 -4.59 -15.59 -0.24
CA ALA A 124 -3.89 -15.50 1.04
C ALA A 124 -4.79 -15.91 2.23
N LEU A 125 -6.05 -15.45 2.27
CA LEU A 125 -7.04 -15.85 3.25
C LEU A 125 -7.33 -17.35 3.20
N ALA A 126 -7.45 -17.90 1.98
CA ALA A 126 -7.57 -19.33 1.76
C ALA A 126 -6.43 -20.12 2.43
N ARG A 127 -5.17 -19.73 2.17
CA ARG A 127 -4.00 -20.36 2.80
C ARG A 127 -4.02 -20.25 4.32
N ALA A 128 -4.31 -19.06 4.85
CA ALA A 128 -4.40 -18.81 6.29
C ALA A 128 -5.51 -19.67 6.95
N SER A 129 -6.61 -19.93 6.23
CA SER A 129 -7.74 -20.73 6.71
C SER A 129 -7.50 -22.25 6.74
N ALA A 130 -6.49 -22.74 6.02
CA ALA A 130 -6.22 -24.17 5.87
C ALA A 130 -4.71 -24.50 5.96
N PRO A 131 -4.08 -24.31 7.14
CA PRO A 131 -2.63 -24.44 7.31
C PRO A 131 -2.09 -25.85 7.02
N THR A 132 -2.90 -26.90 7.22
CA THR A 132 -2.54 -28.30 6.92
C THR A 132 -2.64 -28.67 5.44
N GLY A 133 -3.31 -27.84 4.62
CA GLY A 133 -3.58 -28.08 3.20
C GLY A 133 -2.76 -27.22 2.23
N ARG A 134 -1.65 -26.61 2.68
CA ARG A 134 -0.81 -25.65 1.93
C ARG A 134 -0.39 -26.11 0.52
N LYS A 135 -0.49 -27.39 0.17
CA LYS A 135 -0.10 -27.94 -1.14
C LYS A 135 -1.20 -27.91 -2.23
N ASP A 136 -2.49 -27.83 -1.88
CA ASP A 136 -3.57 -28.19 -2.84
C ASP A 136 -4.65 -27.11 -3.07
N MET A 137 -4.51 -25.89 -2.54
CA MET A 137 -5.46 -24.81 -2.80
C MET A 137 -5.19 -24.08 -4.14
N VAL A 138 -5.19 -24.82 -5.24
CA VAL A 138 -5.22 -24.27 -6.62
C VAL A 138 -6.67 -24.09 -7.09
N ASP A 139 -7.64 -24.57 -6.30
CA ASP A 139 -9.03 -24.64 -6.71
C ASP A 139 -9.78 -23.32 -6.50
N SER A 140 -10.75 -23.05 -7.38
CA SER A 140 -11.69 -21.92 -7.42
C SER A 140 -12.35 -21.56 -6.07
N SER A 141 -12.22 -22.43 -5.08
CA SER A 141 -12.61 -22.30 -3.67
C SER A 141 -12.21 -20.99 -3.00
N TYR A 142 -11.11 -20.32 -3.41
CA TYR A 142 -10.69 -19.08 -2.79
C TYR A 142 -11.67 -17.92 -3.05
N ARG A 143 -12.46 -17.97 -4.13
CA ARG A 143 -13.45 -16.92 -4.46
C ARG A 143 -14.49 -16.71 -3.38
N ARG A 144 -14.73 -17.70 -2.50
CA ARG A 144 -15.61 -17.53 -1.33
C ARG A 144 -15.15 -16.44 -0.36
N PHE A 145 -13.86 -16.07 -0.41
CA PHE A 145 -13.26 -15.02 0.42
C PHE A 145 -13.28 -13.63 -0.24
N ALA A 146 -13.82 -13.50 -1.47
CA ALA A 146 -13.80 -12.24 -2.22
C ALA A 146 -14.42 -11.07 -1.46
N LYS A 147 -15.55 -11.30 -0.76
CA LYS A 147 -16.19 -10.26 0.06
C LYS A 147 -15.25 -9.76 1.16
N THR A 148 -14.62 -10.67 1.89
CA THR A 148 -13.66 -10.32 2.96
C THR A 148 -12.43 -9.64 2.38
N ALA A 149 -11.94 -10.07 1.22
CA ALA A 149 -10.83 -9.39 0.56
C ALA A 149 -11.15 -7.93 0.22
N VAL A 150 -12.36 -7.64 -0.27
CA VAL A 150 -12.83 -6.26 -0.50
C VAL A 150 -12.91 -5.46 0.80
N GLU A 151 -13.41 -6.07 1.88
CA GLU A 151 -13.46 -5.44 3.21
C GLU A 151 -12.06 -5.08 3.71
N ILE A 152 -11.09 -6.00 3.57
CA ILE A 152 -9.68 -5.76 3.94
C ILE A 152 -9.07 -4.61 3.13
N ILE A 153 -9.32 -4.55 1.81
CA ILE A 153 -8.83 -3.43 0.98
C ILE A 153 -9.44 -2.10 1.46
N THR A 154 -10.75 -2.10 1.72
CA THR A 154 -11.46 -0.88 2.15
C THR A 154 -10.98 -0.41 3.51
N ASP A 155 -10.79 -1.33 4.46
CA ASP A 155 -10.27 -1.01 5.79
C ASP A 155 -8.81 -0.56 5.73
N LEU A 156 -7.99 -1.14 4.86
CA LEU A 156 -6.61 -0.70 4.65
C LEU A 156 -6.58 0.77 4.21
N GLU A 157 -7.44 1.14 3.26
CA GLU A 157 -7.59 2.52 2.78
C GLU A 157 -8.11 3.47 3.86
N ARG A 158 -9.04 3.00 4.69
CA ARG A 158 -9.54 3.75 5.85
C ARG A 158 -8.45 3.98 6.90
N THR A 159 -7.51 3.05 7.06
CA THR A 159 -6.35 3.20 7.97
C THR A 159 -5.24 4.08 7.42
N GLY A 160 -5.37 4.58 6.19
CA GLY A 160 -4.42 5.51 5.59
C GLY A 160 -3.32 4.86 4.76
N TYR A 161 -3.57 3.69 4.17
CA TYR A 161 -2.66 3.04 3.21
C TYR A 161 -3.34 2.78 1.88
N HIS A 162 -2.56 2.74 0.80
CA HIS A 162 -3.04 2.38 -0.54
C HIS A 162 -2.25 1.21 -1.09
N ILE A 163 -2.92 0.35 -1.84
CA ILE A 163 -2.26 -0.60 -2.74
C ILE A 163 -2.12 0.09 -4.08
N MET A 164 -0.91 0.55 -4.38
CA MET A 164 -0.52 1.26 -5.59
C MET A 164 0.20 0.28 -6.53
N PRO A 165 0.28 0.55 -7.85
CA PRO A 165 1.19 -0.20 -8.70
C PRO A 165 2.65 0.10 -8.34
N ASP A 166 3.60 -0.68 -8.84
CA ASP A 166 5.03 -0.38 -8.74
C ASP A 166 5.47 0.67 -9.78
N GLU A 167 4.81 0.70 -10.93
CA GLU A 167 4.97 1.68 -12.00
C GLU A 167 3.71 2.52 -12.22
N ALA A 168 3.90 3.81 -12.51
CA ALA A 168 2.77 4.71 -12.77
C ALA A 168 2.06 4.34 -14.08
N THR A 169 0.76 4.05 -14.00
CA THR A 169 -0.06 3.81 -15.19
C THR A 169 -0.27 5.11 -16.00
N PRO A 170 -0.63 5.02 -17.29
CA PRO A 170 -0.91 6.21 -18.10
C PRO A 170 -1.97 7.13 -17.52
N PHE A 171 -3.02 6.58 -16.90
CA PHE A 171 -4.09 7.36 -16.25
C PHE A 171 -3.58 8.13 -15.04
N MET A 172 -2.71 7.52 -14.23
CA MET A 172 -2.08 8.18 -13.10
C MET A 172 -1.21 9.34 -13.56
N VAL A 173 -0.35 9.10 -14.55
CA VAL A 173 0.54 10.14 -15.09
C VAL A 173 -0.27 11.30 -15.66
N SER A 174 -1.34 11.01 -16.41
CA SER A 174 -2.24 12.04 -16.93
C SER A 174 -2.87 12.88 -15.82
N ALA A 175 -3.33 12.26 -14.73
CA ALA A 175 -3.91 12.97 -13.60
C ALA A 175 -2.88 13.81 -12.84
N GLY A 176 -1.67 13.27 -12.65
CA GLY A 176 -0.55 14.01 -12.05
C GLY A 176 -0.18 15.24 -12.87
N VAL A 177 -0.07 15.10 -14.20
CA VAL A 177 0.19 16.23 -15.11
C VAL A 177 -0.95 17.26 -15.06
N ALA A 178 -2.21 16.83 -15.05
CA ALA A 178 -3.35 17.74 -14.94
C ALA A 178 -3.32 18.57 -13.65
N GLU A 179 -3.07 17.94 -12.49
CA GLU A 179 -2.92 18.63 -11.19
C GLU A 179 -1.80 19.69 -11.24
N THR A 180 -0.73 19.40 -11.98
CA THR A 180 0.39 20.36 -12.12
C THR A 180 0.01 21.56 -12.98
N ALA A 181 -0.80 21.35 -14.04
CA ALA A 181 -1.26 22.39 -14.93
C ALA A 181 -2.24 23.35 -14.25
N GLU A 182 -3.11 22.85 -13.37
CA GLU A 182 -4.05 23.69 -12.60
C GLU A 182 -3.33 24.59 -11.58
N ARG A 183 -2.18 24.15 -11.05
CA ARG A 183 -1.33 24.96 -10.16
C ARG A 183 -0.47 26.01 -10.91
N ASN A 184 -0.49 26.02 -12.24
CA ASN A 184 0.45 26.75 -13.10
C ASN A 184 -0.03 28.13 -13.64
N THR A 185 -0.68 28.97 -12.83
CA THR A 185 -1.17 30.28 -13.29
C THR A 185 -0.18 31.47 -13.36
N THR A 186 1.16 31.33 -13.19
CA THR A 186 2.10 32.49 -13.32
C THR A 186 3.61 32.13 -13.41
N GLY A 187 4.17 31.86 -14.60
CA GLY A 187 5.62 32.00 -14.86
C GLY A 187 6.35 30.82 -15.53
N SER A 188 7.49 31.11 -16.14
CA SER A 188 8.24 30.29 -17.10
C SER A 188 9.09 29.14 -16.53
N ALA A 189 9.20 29.01 -15.21
CA ALA A 189 9.91 27.91 -14.54
C ALA A 189 9.02 26.65 -14.32
N ARG A 190 7.79 26.67 -14.87
CA ARG A 190 6.66 25.79 -14.53
C ARG A 190 6.39 24.63 -15.49
N THR A 191 7.15 24.52 -16.59
CA THR A 191 6.94 23.49 -17.63
C THR A 191 7.47 22.11 -17.24
N ILE A 192 8.52 22.04 -16.41
CA ILE A 192 9.16 20.77 -16.00
C ILE A 192 8.22 19.93 -15.11
N GLY A 193 7.45 20.57 -14.23
CA GLY A 193 6.51 19.87 -13.35
C GLY A 193 5.30 19.26 -14.07
N ALA A 194 5.02 19.66 -15.31
CA ALA A 194 3.95 19.12 -16.16
C ALA A 194 4.47 18.11 -17.20
N ASP A 195 5.77 17.78 -17.17
CA ASP A 195 6.35 16.74 -18.02
C ASP A 195 5.91 15.35 -17.51
N PRO A 196 5.24 14.52 -18.35
CA PRO A 196 4.87 13.16 -18.00
C PRO A 196 6.04 12.30 -17.51
N GLU A 197 7.24 12.47 -18.07
CA GLU A 197 8.42 11.69 -17.67
C GLU A 197 8.95 12.12 -16.31
N TYR A 198 8.83 13.40 -15.97
CA TYR A 198 9.12 13.89 -14.64
C TYR A 198 8.13 13.31 -13.61
N VAL A 199 6.82 13.36 -13.89
CA VAL A 199 5.78 12.81 -13.01
C VAL A 199 5.95 11.31 -12.78
N LYS A 200 6.27 10.53 -13.83
CA LYS A 200 6.57 9.10 -13.70
C LYS A 200 7.75 8.82 -12.76
N LYS A 201 8.86 9.54 -12.95
CA LYS A 201 10.02 9.39 -12.08
C LYS A 201 9.66 9.78 -10.66
N LEU A 202 8.93 10.88 -10.47
CA LEU A 202 8.52 11.37 -9.15
C LEU A 202 7.77 10.28 -8.40
N TYR A 203 6.79 9.67 -9.06
CA TYR A 203 6.07 8.53 -8.54
C TYR A 203 6.98 7.35 -8.15
N HIS A 204 7.87 6.95 -9.06
CA HIS A 204 8.80 5.84 -8.81
C HIS A 204 9.66 6.08 -7.57
N ASN A 205 10.19 7.30 -7.41
CA ASN A 205 10.99 7.66 -6.24
C ASN A 205 10.17 7.62 -4.94
N VAL A 206 8.93 8.11 -4.97
CA VAL A 206 8.03 8.08 -3.80
C VAL A 206 7.72 6.64 -3.38
N VAL A 207 7.33 5.78 -4.32
CA VAL A 207 6.99 4.37 -4.06
C VAL A 207 8.20 3.57 -3.58
N ASN A 208 9.37 3.83 -4.16
CA ASN A 208 10.63 3.20 -3.73
C ASN A 208 11.12 3.68 -2.38
N ALA A 209 10.74 4.88 -1.97
CA ALA A 209 11.08 5.46 -0.67
C ALA A 209 10.07 5.12 0.43
N ARG A 210 9.07 4.26 0.14
CA ARG A 210 8.12 3.80 1.15
C ARG A 210 8.85 3.23 2.38
N PRO A 211 8.31 3.42 3.59
CA PRO A 211 8.98 2.98 4.79
C PRO A 211 9.09 1.45 4.84
N ASP A 212 10.07 0.94 5.59
CA ASP A 212 10.32 -0.50 5.72
C ASP A 212 9.12 -1.25 6.33
N ASP A 213 8.29 -0.54 7.10
CA ASP A 213 7.09 -1.10 7.71
C ASP A 213 5.96 -1.41 6.70
N CYS A 214 6.11 -0.97 5.45
CA CYS A 214 5.26 -1.25 4.30
C CYS A 214 5.82 -2.37 3.40
N ARG A 215 6.97 -2.95 3.76
CA ARG A 215 7.68 -3.97 2.97
C ARG A 215 7.53 -5.36 3.60
N PRO A 216 7.66 -6.43 2.80
CA PRO A 216 7.73 -7.77 3.37
C PRO A 216 9.06 -7.94 4.12
N ARG A 217 9.02 -8.70 5.21
CA ARG A 217 10.21 -9.16 5.93
C ARG A 217 11.07 -10.03 5.01
N PRO A 218 12.42 -9.98 5.13
CA PRO A 218 13.30 -10.95 4.49
C PRO A 218 13.00 -12.36 5.00
N LYS A 219 13.15 -13.41 4.16
CA LYS A 219 13.19 -14.78 4.69
C LYS A 219 14.50 -14.91 5.48
N LYS A 220 14.40 -15.32 6.75
CA LYS A 220 15.56 -15.71 7.54
C LYS A 220 16.10 -17.05 7.06
#